data_AF-A0A4R5K870-F1
#
_entry.id   AF-A0A4R5K870-F1
#
_cell.length_a   1.000
_cell.length_b   1.000
_cell.length_c   1.000
_cell.angle_alpha   90.00
_cell.angle_beta   90.00
_cell.angle_gamma   90.00
#
_symmetry.space_group_name_H-M   'P 1'
#
loop_
_entity.id
_entity.type
_entity.pdbx_description
1 polymer ?
#
loop_
_entity_poly.entity_id
_entity_poly.type
_entity_poly.pdbx_seq_one_letter_code
_entity_poly.pdbx_strand_id
1 'polypeptide(L)'
;MAAWFREVRRYPVSKQSAATGNGSQGGKGAASVISKRVLKAITIAAGSYLLKTDIQSGKEEKVYSVSNQIINSLIGYDITLYWIEYDKKRDESGNINWKLIMMDLTSHKVTELQRGVGQDQIDPPVLRSYKNK
;
A
#
# COMPACT_ATOMS: atom_id res chain seq x y z
N MET A 1 -1.50 22.74 -10.48
CA MET A 1 -2.12 21.43 -10.20
C MET A 1 -1.90 21.10 -8.74
N ALA A 2 -2.95 21.03 -7.92
CA ALA A 2 -2.82 20.66 -6.51
C ALA A 2 -2.78 19.13 -6.38
N ALA A 3 -1.66 18.57 -5.93
CA ALA A 3 -1.56 17.18 -5.53
C ALA A 3 -2.21 17.02 -4.14
N TRP A 4 -3.26 16.22 -4.04
CA TRP A 4 -3.92 15.93 -2.77
C TRP A 4 -3.15 14.82 -2.06
N PHE A 5 -2.42 15.18 -1.00
CA PHE A 5 -1.74 14.21 -0.13
C PHE A 5 -2.71 13.76 0.96
N ARG A 6 -3.30 12.56 0.84
CA ARG A 6 -4.04 11.93 1.94
C ARG A 6 -3.14 10.97 2.71
N GLU A 7 -2.98 11.28 4.00
CA GLU A 7 -2.41 10.54 5.13
C GLU A 7 -1.39 9.41 4.84
N VAL A 8 -0.12 9.70 5.17
CA VAL A 8 0.99 8.74 5.19
C VAL A 8 1.01 8.01 6.53
N ARG A 9 0.44 6.79 6.61
CA ARG A 9 0.66 5.93 7.78
C ARG A 9 1.94 5.12 7.60
N ARG A 10 2.86 5.27 8.55
CA ARG A 10 4.16 4.58 8.58
C ARG A 10 3.94 3.13 9.00
N TYR A 11 4.24 2.18 8.12
CA TYR A 11 4.23 0.76 8.47
C TYR A 11 5.66 0.21 8.39
N PRO A 12 6.28 -0.20 9.51
CA PRO A 12 7.58 -0.84 9.47
C PRO A 12 7.44 -2.23 8.84
N VAL A 13 8.05 -2.43 7.67
CA VAL A 13 8.21 -3.78 7.09
C VAL A 13 9.43 -4.42 7.77
N SER A 14 9.22 -5.39 8.65
CA SER A 14 10.31 -6.20 9.21
C SER A 14 10.89 -7.10 8.12
N LYS A 15 12.23 -7.15 8.00
CA LYS A 15 12.89 -8.12 7.11
C LYS A 15 12.68 -9.55 7.64
N GLN A 16 12.40 -10.47 6.73
CA GLN A 16 12.69 -11.90 6.88
C GLN A 16 14.17 -12.09 7.20
N SER A 17 14.46 -12.71 8.35
CA SER A 17 15.74 -13.36 8.58
C SER A 17 15.79 -14.61 7.70
N ALA A 18 16.50 -14.55 6.58
CA ALA A 18 16.88 -15.75 5.86
C ALA A 18 17.93 -16.48 6.72
N ALA A 19 17.52 -17.57 7.35
CA ALA A 19 18.45 -18.56 7.88
C ALA A 19 19.11 -19.26 6.69
N THR A 20 20.45 -19.28 6.62
CA THR A 20 21.31 -20.47 6.41
C THR A 20 22.79 -20.08 6.39
N GLY A 21 23.54 -20.51 7.42
CA GLY A 21 24.78 -21.31 7.26
C GLY A 21 26.16 -20.67 7.00
N ASN A 22 27.03 -20.81 8.03
CA ASN A 22 28.49 -21.02 8.03
C ASN A 22 29.47 -19.93 7.58
N GLY A 23 30.28 -19.45 8.54
CA GLY A 23 31.56 -18.77 8.28
C GLY A 23 32.05 -17.94 9.46
N SER A 24 32.99 -18.48 10.22
CA SER A 24 33.77 -17.78 11.25
C SER A 24 34.53 -16.59 10.69
N GLN A 25 34.39 -15.40 11.28
CA GLN A 25 35.50 -14.52 11.71
C GLN A 25 34.98 -13.14 12.15
N GLY A 26 35.58 -12.62 13.22
CA GLY A 26 35.16 -11.41 13.91
C GLY A 26 35.15 -10.15 13.04
N GLY A 27 34.12 -9.35 13.21
CA GLY A 27 33.99 -8.03 12.62
C GLY A 27 32.99 -7.22 13.41
N LYS A 28 33.42 -6.03 13.85
CA LYS A 28 32.68 -5.02 14.59
C LYS A 28 31.19 -5.01 14.21
N GLY A 29 30.31 -5.13 15.20
CA GLY A 29 28.87 -5.18 15.02
C GLY A 29 28.39 -4.06 14.11
N ALA A 30 28.08 -4.41 12.86
CA ALA A 30 27.33 -3.55 11.98
C ALA A 30 25.99 -3.32 12.67
N ALA A 31 25.80 -2.13 13.23
CA ALA A 31 24.49 -1.69 13.67
C ALA A 31 23.53 -2.03 12.53
N SER A 32 22.60 -2.94 12.78
CA SER A 32 21.59 -3.34 11.81
C SER A 32 20.88 -2.06 11.40
N VAL A 33 21.22 -1.56 10.22
CA VAL A 33 20.60 -0.41 9.62
C VAL A 33 19.22 -0.91 9.23
N ILE A 34 18.26 -0.80 10.15
CA ILE A 34 16.86 -1.07 9.90
C ILE A 34 16.43 -0.01 8.88
N SER A 35 16.53 -0.34 7.58
CA SER A 35 15.88 0.42 6.53
C SER A 35 14.39 0.33 6.80
N LYS A 36 13.86 1.38 7.43
CA LYS A 36 12.43 1.58 7.57
C LYS A 36 11.93 1.91 6.17
N ARG A 37 10.99 1.11 5.67
CA ARG A 37 10.31 1.36 4.39
C ARG A 37 8.94 1.95 4.69
N VAL A 38 8.46 2.86 3.85
CA VAL A 38 7.11 3.43 3.94
C VAL A 38 6.38 3.15 2.63
N LEU A 39 5.10 2.82 2.74
CA LEU A 39 4.21 2.68 1.59
C LEU A 39 3.28 3.90 1.52
N LYS A 40 3.11 4.43 0.32
CA LYS A 40 2.29 5.61 0.05
C LYS A 40 1.45 5.39 -1.20
N ALA A 41 0.17 5.77 -1.13
CA ALA A 41 -0.68 5.91 -2.30
C ALA A 41 -0.58 7.33 -2.88
N ILE A 42 -0.44 7.44 -4.20
CA ILE A 42 -0.48 8.70 -4.93
C ILE A 42 -1.46 8.56 -6.09
N THR A 43 -2.40 9.49 -6.20
CA THR A 43 -3.31 9.59 -7.34
C THR A 43 -2.99 10.86 -8.13
N ILE A 44 -2.72 10.70 -9.43
CA ILE A 44 -2.58 11.78 -10.40
C ILE A 44 -3.55 11.55 -11.57
N ALA A 45 -3.64 12.51 -12.49
CA ALA A 45 -4.53 12.43 -13.65
C ALA A 45 -4.39 11.09 -14.42
N ALA A 46 -3.14 10.66 -14.65
CA ALA A 46 -2.80 9.44 -15.39
C ALA A 46 -3.10 8.12 -14.64
N GLY A 47 -3.35 8.14 -13.32
CA GLY A 47 -3.54 6.90 -12.56
C GLY A 47 -3.26 7.06 -11.07
N SER A 48 -3.49 5.97 -10.35
CA SER A 48 -3.08 5.80 -8.95
C SER A 48 -1.92 4.82 -8.85
N TYR A 49 -1.02 5.09 -7.92
CA TYR A 49 0.21 4.34 -7.71
C TYR A 49 0.42 4.05 -6.23
N LEU A 50 0.98 2.88 -5.94
CA LEU A 50 1.62 2.62 -4.65
C LEU A 50 3.12 2.76 -4.82
N LEU A 51 3.71 3.62 -3.99
CA LEU A 51 5.13 3.83 -3.90
C LEU A 51 5.66 3.24 -2.60
N LYS A 52 6.80 2.58 -2.71
CA LYS A 52 7.62 2.11 -1.62
C LYS A 52 8.83 3.02 -1.51
N THR A 53 8.95 3.71 -0.40
CA THR A 53 10.04 4.64 -0.12
C THR A 53 11.01 4.00 0.86
N ASP A 54 12.28 3.92 0.49
CA ASP A 54 13.37 3.63 1.41
C ASP A 54 13.69 4.91 2.20
N ILE A 55 13.50 4.91 3.52
CA ILE A 55 13.61 6.14 4.33
C ILE A 55 15.04 6.69 4.33
N GLN A 56 16.05 5.85 4.18
CA GLN A 56 17.44 6.26 4.35
C GLN A 56 18.01 6.89 3.08
N SER A 57 17.72 6.27 1.94
CA SER A 57 18.14 6.78 0.63
C SER A 57 17.15 7.78 0.03
N GLY A 58 15.91 7.83 0.54
CA GLY A 58 14.81 8.57 -0.08
C GLY A 58 14.36 7.98 -1.42
N LYS A 59 14.93 6.85 -1.84
CA LYS A 59 14.62 6.24 -3.13
C LYS A 59 13.18 5.72 -3.11
N GLU A 60 12.42 6.11 -4.13
CA GLU A 60 11.06 5.65 -4.35
C GLU A 60 11.03 4.57 -5.43
N GLU A 61 10.24 3.52 -5.17
CA GLU A 61 9.98 2.42 -6.09
C GLU A 61 8.48 2.29 -6.27
N LYS A 62 8.00 2.26 -7.53
CA LYS A 62 6.60 1.98 -7.82
C LYS A 62 6.35 0.49 -7.72
N VAL A 63 5.48 0.07 -6.80
CA VAL A 63 5.15 -1.34 -6.55
C VAL A 63 3.77 -1.75 -7.06
N TYR A 64 2.91 -0.77 -7.37
CA TYR A 64 1.59 -1.01 -7.95
C TYR A 64 1.13 0.20 -8.77
N SER A 65 0.30 -0.04 -9.78
CA SER A 65 -0.31 1.02 -10.57
C SER A 65 -1.66 0.62 -11.14
N VAL A 66 -2.59 1.57 -11.17
CA VAL A 66 -3.89 1.43 -11.81
C VAL A 66 -4.28 2.73 -12.52
N SER A 67 -4.81 2.62 -13.75
CA SER A 67 -5.00 3.79 -14.63
C SER A 67 -6.30 4.56 -14.36
N ASN A 68 -7.42 3.83 -14.26
CA ASN A 68 -8.76 4.42 -14.22
C ASN A 68 -9.42 4.40 -12.84
N GLN A 69 -8.69 3.94 -11.83
CA GLN A 69 -9.18 3.84 -10.45
C GLN A 69 -8.40 4.75 -9.51
N ILE A 70 -9.07 5.14 -8.42
CA ILE A 70 -8.52 5.86 -7.29
C ILE A 70 -8.18 4.82 -6.21
N ILE A 71 -6.96 4.87 -5.70
CA ILE A 71 -6.56 4.08 -4.53
C ILE A 71 -6.89 4.90 -3.28
N ASN A 72 -7.62 4.31 -2.35
CA ASN A 72 -7.98 4.91 -1.07
C ASN A 72 -7.83 3.90 0.07
N SER A 73 -7.82 4.41 1.30
CA SER A 73 -7.86 3.58 2.52
C SER A 73 -6.72 2.55 2.61
N LEU A 74 -5.49 2.97 2.34
CA LEU A 74 -4.30 2.10 2.38
C LEU A 74 -3.95 1.69 3.83
N ILE A 75 -3.97 0.39 4.11
CA ILE A 75 -3.64 -0.18 5.42
C ILE A 75 -2.65 -1.32 5.27
N GLY A 76 -1.54 -1.26 6.01
CA GLY A 76 -0.62 -2.38 6.18
C GLY A 76 -0.93 -3.16 7.46
N TYR A 77 -0.89 -4.49 7.38
CA TYR A 77 -0.88 -5.39 8.52
C TYR A 77 0.15 -6.49 8.25
N ASP A 78 1.20 -6.53 9.08
CA ASP A 78 2.34 -7.43 8.91
C ASP A 78 2.96 -7.34 7.50
N ILE A 79 3.03 -8.45 6.76
CA ILE A 79 3.55 -8.54 5.38
C ILE A 79 2.46 -8.32 4.32
N THR A 80 1.28 -7.85 4.71
CA THR A 80 0.14 -7.69 3.81
C THR A 80 -0.33 -6.24 3.76
N LEU A 81 -0.61 -5.78 2.55
CA LEU A 81 -1.14 -4.45 2.27
C LEU A 81 -2.56 -4.56 1.74
N TYR A 82 -3.47 -3.75 2.27
CA TYR A 82 -4.87 -3.70 1.88
C TYR A 82 -5.21 -2.28 1.42
N TRP A 83 -6.03 -2.15 0.38
CA TRP A 83 -6.58 -0.87 -0.05
C TRP A 83 -7.92 -1.05 -0.75
N ILE A 84 -8.63 0.06 -0.91
CA ILE A 84 -9.83 0.12 -1.73
C ILE A 84 -9.49 0.83 -3.04
N GLU A 85 -9.89 0.23 -4.15
CA GLU A 85 -9.93 0.87 -5.45
C GLU A 85 -11.37 1.26 -5.76
N TYR A 86 -11.58 2.42 -6.35
CA TYR A 86 -12.88 2.76 -6.93
C TYR A 86 -12.72 3.58 -8.20
N ASP A 87 -13.72 3.49 -9.07
CA ASP A 87 -13.67 4.17 -10.37
C ASP A 87 -13.57 5.69 -10.20
N LYS A 88 -12.76 6.35 -11.05
CA LYS A 88 -12.60 7.81 -11.02
C LYS A 88 -13.90 8.57 -11.35
N LYS A 89 -14.84 7.91 -12.02
CA LYS A 89 -16.11 8.48 -12.47
C LYS A 89 -17.24 7.52 -12.15
N ARG A 90 -18.43 8.08 -11.91
CA ARG A 90 -19.66 7.31 -11.86
C ARG A 90 -20.02 6.79 -13.25
N ASP A 91 -20.68 5.65 -13.31
CA ASP A 91 -21.27 5.12 -14.54
C ASP A 91 -22.52 5.93 -14.96
N GLU A 92 -23.14 5.56 -16.08
CA GLU A 92 -24.34 6.23 -16.61
C GLU A 92 -25.53 6.17 -15.66
N SER A 93 -25.57 5.19 -14.76
CA SER A 93 -26.59 5.03 -13.72
C SER A 93 -26.23 5.77 -12.43
N GLY A 94 -25.14 6.53 -12.41
CA GLY A 94 -24.67 7.24 -11.24
C GLY A 94 -23.95 6.36 -10.21
N ASN A 95 -23.61 5.11 -10.52
CA ASN A 95 -22.94 4.21 -9.59
C ASN A 95 -21.42 4.33 -9.64
N ILE A 96 -20.75 3.94 -8.55
CA ILE A 96 -19.28 3.86 -8.47
C ILE A 96 -18.84 2.45 -8.10
N ASN A 97 -18.14 1.76 -9.00
CA ASN A 97 -17.63 0.42 -8.67
C ASN A 97 -16.43 0.55 -7.73
N TRP A 98 -16.34 -0.38 -6.78
CA TRP A 98 -15.21 -0.46 -5.87
C TRP A 98 -14.73 -1.90 -5.67
N LYS A 99 -13.47 -2.03 -5.28
CA LYS A 99 -12.79 -3.30 -5.01
C LYS A 99 -11.94 -3.20 -3.74
N LEU A 100 -12.00 -4.21 -2.90
CA LEU A 100 -11.05 -4.44 -1.82
C LEU A 100 -9.90 -5.29 -2.37
N ILE A 101 -8.71 -4.72 -2.36
CA ILE A 101 -7.52 -5.35 -2.88
C ILE A 101 -6.55 -5.64 -1.74
N MET A 102 -5.83 -6.75 -1.87
CA MET A 102 -4.75 -7.16 -0.99
C MET A 102 -3.49 -7.43 -1.81
N MET A 103 -2.32 -7.10 -1.27
CA MET A 103 -1.01 -7.49 -1.79
C MET A 103 -0.18 -8.15 -0.69
N ASP A 104 0.39 -9.30 -1.00
CA ASP A 104 1.48 -9.88 -0.23
C ASP A 104 2.80 -9.14 -0.58
N LEU A 105 3.43 -8.51 0.40
CA LEU A 105 4.62 -7.67 0.21
C LEU A 105 5.91 -8.47 -0.01
N THR A 106 5.87 -9.78 0.19
CA THR A 106 7.02 -10.69 -0.03
C THR A 106 7.07 -11.15 -1.48
N SER A 107 5.92 -11.59 -1.99
CA SER A 107 5.73 -12.13 -3.33
C SER A 107 5.25 -11.11 -4.36
N HIS A 108 4.81 -9.93 -3.90
CA HIS A 108 4.12 -8.92 -4.71
C HIS A 108 2.83 -9.41 -5.38
N LYS A 109 2.28 -10.54 -4.93
CA LYS A 109 1.03 -11.08 -5.47
C LYS A 109 -0.14 -10.19 -5.05
N VAL A 110 -0.88 -9.68 -6.02
CA VAL A 110 -2.10 -8.88 -5.82
C VAL A 110 -3.32 -9.79 -5.95
N THR A 111 -4.28 -9.64 -5.05
CA THR A 111 -5.53 -10.42 -5.01
C THR A 111 -6.71 -9.49 -4.71
N GLU A 112 -7.77 -9.61 -5.51
CA GLU A 112 -9.07 -9.00 -5.21
C GLU A 112 -9.79 -9.85 -4.16
N LEU A 113 -10.15 -9.26 -3.02
CA LEU A 113 -10.85 -9.95 -1.94
C LEU A 113 -12.37 -9.78 -2.04
N GLN A 114 -12.80 -8.58 -2.44
CA GLN A 114 -14.21 -8.25 -2.54
C GLN A 114 -14.41 -7.14 -3.58
N ARG A 115 -15.62 -7.07 -4.14
CA ARG A 115 -16.07 -5.99 -5.01
C ARG A 115 -17.49 -5.58 -4.68
N GLY A 116 -17.85 -4.37 -5.05
CA GLY A 116 -19.21 -3.87 -4.91
C GLY A 116 -19.47 -2.61 -5.71
N VAL A 117 -20.67 -2.08 -5.52
CA VAL A 117 -21.17 -0.90 -6.22
C VAL A 117 -21.65 0.09 -5.16
N GLY A 118 -21.09 1.29 -5.16
CA GLY A 118 -21.63 2.42 -4.42
C GLY A 118 -22.73 3.09 -5.24
N GLN A 119 -23.90 3.28 -4.62
CA GLN A 119 -25.06 3.93 -5.23
C GLN A 119 -25.21 5.36 -4.66
N ASP A 120 -26.27 6.07 -5.01
CA ASP A 120 -26.61 7.33 -4.35
C ASP A 120 -26.69 7.12 -2.83
N GLN A 121 -25.92 7.94 -2.09
CA GLN A 121 -25.75 7.89 -0.63
C GLN A 121 -25.04 6.65 -0.05
N ILE A 122 -24.58 5.71 -0.89
CA ILE A 122 -23.80 4.55 -0.46
C ILE A 122 -22.37 4.71 -0.97
N ASP A 123 -21.51 5.28 -0.13
CA ASP A 123 -20.10 5.46 -0.45
C ASP A 123 -19.31 4.14 -0.41
N PRO A 124 -18.22 4.01 -1.19
CA PRO A 124 -17.28 2.91 -1.06
C PRO A 124 -16.78 2.76 0.38
N PRO A 125 -16.48 1.52 0.83
CA PRO A 125 -15.99 1.30 2.17
C PRO A 125 -14.67 2.03 2.41
N VAL A 126 -14.47 2.50 3.64
CA VAL A 126 -13.21 3.10 4.09
C VAL A 126 -12.58 2.17 5.11
N LEU A 127 -11.43 1.59 4.78
CA LEU A 127 -10.68 0.77 5.71
C LEU A 127 -10.13 1.63 6.85
N ARG A 128 -10.24 1.10 8.08
CA ARG A 128 -9.70 1.73 9.28
C ARG A 128 -8.95 0.69 10.10
N SER A 129 -7.77 1.06 10.59
CA SER A 129 -7.05 0.28 11.60
C SER A 129 -7.35 0.87 12.98
N TYR A 130 -7.85 0.02 13.87
CA TYR A 130 -8.00 0.36 15.29
C TYR A 130 -6.73 -0.05 16.01
N LYS A 131 -6.16 0.85 16.83
CA LYS A 131 -5.17 0.43 17.82
C LYS A 131 -5.95 -0.30 18.91
N ASN A 132 -5.79 -1.62 19.01
CA ASN A 132 -6.15 -2.30 20.24
C ASN A 132 -5.25 -1.71 21.35
N LYS A 133 -5.90 -1.19 22.39
CA LYS A 133 -5.22 -0.70 23.60
C LYS A 133 -4.71 -1.88 24.42
#